data_AF-A0A4Y8C6J4-F1
#
_entry.id   AF-A0A4Y8C6J4-F1
#
_cell.length_a   1.000
_cell.length_b   1.000
_cell.length_c   1.000
_cell.angle_alpha   90.00
_cell.angle_beta   90.00
_cell.angle_gamma   90.00
#
_symmetry.space_group_name_H-M   'P 1'
#
loop_
_entity.id
_entity.type
_entity.pdbx_description
1 polymer ?
#
loop_
_entity_poly.entity_id
_entity_poly.type
_entity_poly.pdbx_seq_one_letter_code
_entity_poly.pdbx_strand_id
1 'polypeptide(L)' 'MSIACIFGYSPQLFCFALYGFIIDQFKGLLGYQIVFALMGFFAICGVIITTILLRMIAKKKTLQEVA' A
#
# COMPACT_ATOMS: atom_id res chain seq x y z
N MET A 1 16.87 8.95 -9.19
CA MET A 1 15.67 9.54 -8.55
C MET A 1 14.35 9.14 -9.24
N SER A 2 14.30 9.00 -10.57
CA SER A 2 13.04 8.79 -11.32
C SER A 2 12.28 7.49 -11.02
N ILE A 3 12.99 6.38 -10.79
CA ILE A 3 12.38 5.07 -10.49
C ILE A 3 11.55 5.12 -9.20
N ALA A 4 12.11 5.72 -8.13
CA ALA A 4 11.40 5.86 -6.87
C ALA A 4 10.12 6.70 -7.00
N CYS A 5 10.14 7.74 -7.85
CA CYS A 5 8.93 8.53 -8.13
C CYS A 5 7.88 7.73 -8.90
N ILE A 6 8.26 6.95 -9.92
CA ILE A 6 7.31 6.12 -10.67
C ILE A 6 6.63 5.12 -9.75
N PHE A 7 7.41 4.38 -8.94
CA PHE A 7 6.85 3.40 -8.02
C PHE A 7 6.13 4.02 -6.82
N GLY A 8 6.53 5.22 -6.38
CA GLY A 8 5.87 5.94 -5.28
C GLY A 8 4.55 6.60 -5.67
N TYR A 9 4.43 7.11 -6.90
CA TYR A 9 3.20 7.78 -7.38
C TYR A 9 2.25 6.83 -8.13
N SER A 10 2.71 5.69 -8.63
CA SER A 10 1.85 4.66 -9.27
C SER A 10 0.65 4.21 -8.41
N PRO A 11 0.81 3.96 -7.09
CA PRO A 11 -0.29 3.58 -6.23
C PRO A 11 -1.39 4.64 -6.20
N GLN A 12 -1.00 5.92 -6.13
CA GLN A 12 -1.95 7.03 -6.12
C GLN A 12 -2.74 7.11 -7.42
N LEU A 13 -2.07 6.91 -8.56
CA LEU A 13 -2.70 6.92 -9.88
C LEU A 13 -3.74 5.80 -10.04
N PHE A 14 -3.40 4.60 -9.53
CA PHE A 14 -4.31 3.45 -9.55
C PHE A 14 -5.48 3.61 -8.57
N CYS A 15 -5.22 4.13 -7.37
CA CYS A 15 -6.25 4.35 -6.36
C CYS A 15 -7.32 5.35 -6.84
N PHE A 16 -6.94 6.44 -7.52
CA PHE A 16 -7.91 7.41 -8.04
C PHE A 16 -8.87 6.80 -9.07
N ALA A 17 -8.35 6.02 -10.02
CA ALA A 17 -9.18 5.34 -11.02
C ALA A 17 -10.13 4.32 -10.35
N LEU A 18 -9.60 3.57 -9.38
CA LEU A 18 -10.35 2.54 -8.66
C LEU A 18 -11.44 3.14 -7.76
N TYR A 19 -11.17 4.26 -7.05
CA TYR A 19 -12.18 4.95 -6.25
C TYR A 19 -13.28 5.56 -7.12
N GLY A 20 -12.93 6.13 -8.27
CA GLY A 20 -13.91 6.63 -9.25
C GLY A 20 -14.86 5.52 -9.71
N PHE A 21 -14.31 4.37 -10.08
CA PHE A 21 -15.11 3.20 -10.47
C PHE A 21 -16.05 2.70 -9.36
N ILE A 22 -15.59 2.66 -8.11
CA ILE A 22 -16.40 2.24 -6.96
C ILE A 22 -17.56 3.21 -6.71
N ILE A 23 -17.29 4.52 -6.77
CA ILE A 23 -18.33 5.55 -6.53
C ILE A 23 -19.37 5.56 -7.67
N ASP A 24 -18.94 5.29 -8.91
CA ASP A 24 -19.85 5.17 -10.05
C ASP A 24 -20.76 3.93 -9.97
N GLN A 25 -20.25 2.81 -9.44
CA GLN A 25 -21.01 1.57 -9.22
C GLN A 25 -21.97 1.67 -8.02
N PHE A 26 -21.52 2.25 -6.90
CA PHE A 26 -22.26 2.30 -5.65
C PHE A 26 -22.73 3.73 -5.34
N LYS A 27 -23.93 4.07 -5.78
CA LYS A 27 -24.52 5.38 -5.51
C LYS A 27 -24.83 5.58 -4.02
N GLY A 28 -24.43 6.73 -3.49
CA GLY A 28 -24.74 7.16 -2.12
C GLY A 28 -23.64 6.88 -1.10
N LEU A 29 -24.00 6.81 0.17
CA LEU A 29 -23.05 6.71 1.30
C LEU A 29 -22.19 5.43 1.28
N LEU A 30 -22.72 4.34 0.70
CA LEU A 30 -22.04 3.05 0.61
C LEU A 30 -20.75 3.12 -0.22
N GLY A 31 -20.74 3.86 -1.34
CA GLY A 31 -19.54 4.01 -2.17
C GLY A 31 -18.39 4.65 -1.40
N TYR A 32 -18.68 5.68 -0.62
CA TYR A 32 -17.68 6.35 0.23
C TYR A 32 -17.16 5.43 1.35
N GLN A 33 -18.03 4.66 2.01
CA GLN A 33 -17.62 3.73 3.07
C GLN A 33 -16.65 2.66 2.54
N ILE A 34 -16.89 2.14 1.33
CA ILE A 34 -16.02 1.17 0.68
C ILE A 34 -14.65 1.78 0.37
N VAL A 35 -14.61 3.01 -0.15
CA VAL A 35 -13.35 3.71 -0.43
C VAL A 35 -12.52 3.91 0.86
N PHE A 36 -13.15 4.36 1.94
CA PHE A 36 -12.46 4.52 3.23
C PHE A 36 -11.98 3.18 3.82
N ALA A 37 -12.79 2.13 3.71
CA ALA A 37 -12.38 0.79 4.13
C ALA A 37 -11.16 0.30 3.32
N LEU A 38 -11.14 0.54 2.01
CA LEU A 38 -10.04 0.17 1.13
C LEU A 38 -8.76 0.95 1.45
N MET A 39 -8.86 2.26 1.73
CA MET A 39 -7.74 3.09 2.19
C MET A 39 -7.14 2.51 3.48
N GLY A 40 -7.98 2.16 4.45
CA GLY A 40 -7.55 1.53 5.70
C GLY A 40 -6.87 0.19 5.48
N PHE A 41 -7.44 -0.65 4.61
CA PHE A 41 -6.87 -1.96 4.27
C PHE A 41 -5.47 -1.83 3.64
N PHE A 42 -5.29 -0.93 2.68
CA PHE A 42 -3.98 -0.70 2.06
C PHE A 42 -2.95 -0.17 3.05
N ALA A 43 -3.35 0.71 3.98
CA ALA A 43 -2.46 1.20 5.02
C ALA A 43 -1.96 0.06 5.93
N ILE A 44 -2.86 -0.82 6.37
CA ILE A 44 -2.51 -1.99 7.20
C ILE A 44 -1.57 -2.93 6.43
N CYS A 45 -1.90 -3.25 5.18
CA CYS A 45 -1.05 -4.07 4.31
C CYS A 45 0.35 -3.47 4.15
N GLY A 46 0.46 -2.15 3.95
CA GLY A 46 1.73 -1.44 3.89
C GLY A 46 2.57 -1.63 5.16
N VAL A 47 1.96 -1.45 6.34
CA VAL A 47 2.65 -1.66 7.63
C VAL A 47 3.13 -3.11 7.79
N ILE A 48 2.30 -4.08 7.42
CA ILE A 48 2.67 -5.51 7.48
C ILE A 48 3.88 -5.79 6.58
N ILE A 49 3.83 -5.35 5.33
CA ILE A 49 4.91 -5.57 4.36
C ILE A 49 6.20 -4.89 4.83
N THR A 50 6.13 -3.63 5.29
CA THR A 50 7.30 -2.93 5.84
C THR A 50 7.88 -3.66 7.04
N THR A 51 7.03 -4.16 7.95
CA THR A 51 7.48 -4.90 9.13
C THR A 51 8.18 -6.20 8.75
N ILE A 52 7.63 -6.96 7.77
CA ILE A 52 8.25 -8.19 7.26
C ILE A 52 9.59 -7.89 6.62
N LEU A 53 9.66 -6.86 5.77
CA LEU A 53 10.87 -6.48 5.06
C LEU A 53 11.99 -6.07 6.03
N LEU A 54 11.65 -5.27 7.05
CA LEU A 54 12.58 -4.88 8.11
C LEU A 54 13.10 -6.10 8.89
N ARG A 55 12.22 -7.05 9.22
CA ARG A 55 12.64 -8.32 9.88
C ARG A 55 13.57 -9.14 9.00
N MET A 56 13.31 -9.23 7.70
CA MET A 56 14.17 -9.94 6.75
C MET A 56 15.56 -9.29 6.64
N ILE A 57 15.61 -7.96 6.58
CA ILE A 57 16.88 -7.21 6.53
C ILE A 57 17.66 -7.39 7.83
N ALA A 58 16.99 -7.27 8.99
CA ALA A 58 17.63 -7.49 10.29
C ALA A 58 18.23 -8.90 10.39
N LYS A 59 17.48 -9.94 9.99
CA LYS A 59 17.95 -11.33 9.99
C LYS A 59 19.18 -11.54 9.08
N LYS A 60 19.23 -10.88 7.92
CA LYS A 60 20.39 -10.93 7.02
C LYS A 60 21.61 -10.26 7.62
N LYS A 61 21.45 -9.14 8.34
CA LYS A 61 22.55 -8.44 9.01
C LYS A 61 23.20 -9.31 10.09
N THR A 62 22.39 -9.96 10.93
CA THR A 62 22.89 -10.84 12.01
C THR A 62 23.63 -12.07 11.47
N LEU A 63 23.21 -12.64 10.34
CA LEU A 63 23.90 -13.77 9.69
C LEU A 63 25.24 -13.37 9.06
N GLN A 64 25.41 -12.09 8.69
CA GLN A 64 26.63 -11.59 8.07
C GLN A 64 27.69 -11.15 9.09
N GLU A 65 27.30 -10.85 10.34
CA GLU A 65 28.25 -10.55 11.44
C GLU A 65 28.80 -11.81 12.14
N VAL A 66 28.18 -12.98 11.92
CA VAL A 66 28.57 -14.26 12.56
C VAL A 66 29.36 -15.18 11.62
N ALA A 67 29.43 -14.84 10.32
CA ALA A 67 30.21 -15.56 9.29
C ALA A 67 31.54 -14.86 9.03
#